data_AF-A0A9W4TKU0-F1
#
_entry.id   AF-A0A9W4TKU0-F1
#
_cell.length_a   1.000
_cell.length_b   1.000
_cell.length_c   1.000
_cell.angle_alpha   90.00
_cell.angle_beta   90.00
_cell.angle_gamma   90.00
#
_symmetry.space_group_name_H-M   'P 1'
#
loop_
_entity.id
_entity.type
_entity.pdbx_description
1 polymer ?
#
loop_
_entity_poly.entity_id
_entity_poly.type
_entity_poly.pdbx_seq_one_letter_code
_entity_poly.pdbx_strand_id
1 'polypeptide(L)'
;MIDYPYLRVNKKCIFIENKKGFRAKISWSYLSASLEYAFSLSVNDVAIRSFIDQLSPPYMSNIANTEMIYSSYYASEDNCSDIFPIMLPRTEEGIERACYRVARFFIEKYLKRVYHLMEAKTELINDILENPNYYAFPFLTALYVIKKNHLDKAGIDLELLLSEDKMGYLNDKNLKASFNKTIAQKWAKALV
;
A
#
# COMPACT_ATOMS: atom_id res chain seq x y z
N MET A 1 7.41 -3.42 27.53
CA MET A 1 6.63 -3.16 26.30
C MET A 1 6.60 -1.66 26.17
N ILE A 2 7.23 -1.09 25.13
CA ILE A 2 7.16 0.37 24.92
C ILE A 2 5.84 0.60 24.19
N ASP A 3 4.88 1.19 24.89
CA ASP A 3 3.54 1.43 24.38
C ASP A 3 3.44 2.91 24.04
N TYR A 4 3.62 3.25 22.76
CA TYR A 4 3.14 4.54 22.26
C TYR A 4 1.68 4.32 21.89
N PRO A 5 0.75 5.25 22.19
CA PRO A 5 -0.70 5.02 22.05
C PRO A 5 -1.17 4.66 20.62
N TYR A 6 -0.26 4.79 19.64
CA TYR A 6 -0.47 4.57 18.22
C TYR A 6 0.50 3.55 17.61
N LEU A 7 1.41 2.97 18.40
CA LEU A 7 2.40 1.99 17.96
C LEU A 7 2.51 0.88 19.01
N ARG A 8 2.05 -0.32 18.65
CA ARG A 8 2.19 -1.52 19.49
C ARG A 8 3.12 -2.51 18.80
N VAL A 9 4.14 -2.96 19.50
CA VAL A 9 5.13 -3.90 18.96
C VAL A 9 5.10 -5.19 19.77
N ASN A 10 5.03 -6.32 19.07
CA ASN A 10 5.25 -7.64 19.65
C ASN A 10 6.30 -8.45 18.85
N LYS A 11 6.54 -9.70 19.26
CA LYS A 11 7.60 -10.54 18.67
C LYS A 11 7.50 -10.80 17.16
N LYS A 12 6.31 -10.65 16.56
CA LYS A 12 6.05 -11.00 15.15
C LYS A 12 5.33 -9.91 14.36
N CYS A 13 4.99 -8.78 14.99
CA CYS A 13 4.33 -7.70 14.29
C CYS A 13 4.46 -6.35 14.98
N ILE A 14 4.30 -5.32 14.17
CA ILE A 14 4.15 -3.92 14.53
C ILE A 14 2.74 -3.50 14.09
N PHE A 15 1.95 -2.98 15.03
CA PHE A 15 0.66 -2.36 14.75
C PHE A 15 0.80 -0.85 14.85
N ILE A 16 0.28 -0.14 13.86
CA ILE A 16 0.28 1.32 13.80
C ILE A 16 -1.18 1.76 13.64
N GLU A 17 -1.70 2.55 14.55
CA GLU A 17 -3.10 2.94 14.57
C GLU A 17 -3.24 4.44 14.87
N ASN A 18 -4.30 5.10 14.39
CA ASN A 18 -4.60 6.47 14.79
C ASN A 18 -6.08 6.65 15.17
N LYS A 19 -6.41 7.77 15.82
CA LYS A 19 -7.78 8.11 16.23
C LYS A 19 -8.75 8.32 15.06
N LYS A 20 -8.25 8.49 13.83
CA LYS A 20 -9.05 8.70 12.62
C LYS A 20 -9.48 7.39 11.95
N GLY A 21 -9.14 6.24 12.55
CA GLY A 21 -9.52 4.92 12.04
C GLY A 21 -8.48 4.30 11.09
N PHE A 22 -7.28 4.87 10.99
CA PHE A 22 -6.17 4.22 10.30
C PHE A 22 -5.65 3.04 11.12
N ARG A 23 -5.37 1.92 10.46
CA ARG A 23 -4.74 0.72 11.06
C ARG A 23 -3.80 0.08 10.05
N ALA A 24 -2.53 -0.04 10.40
CA ALA A 24 -1.55 -0.80 9.66
C ALA A 24 -0.96 -1.91 10.53
N LYS A 25 -0.63 -3.04 9.88
CA LYS A 25 0.05 -4.17 10.49
C LYS A 25 1.21 -4.58 9.60
N ILE A 26 2.42 -4.44 10.14
CA ILE A 26 3.62 -5.07 9.59
C ILE A 26 3.79 -6.39 10.35
N SER A 27 3.85 -7.51 9.66
CA SER A 27 4.10 -8.82 10.30
C SER A 27 5.21 -9.59 9.63
N TRP A 28 5.84 -10.46 10.42
CA TRP A 28 6.87 -11.35 9.94
C TRP A 28 6.75 -12.76 10.50
N SER A 29 7.18 -13.73 9.70
CA SER A 29 7.21 -15.14 10.05
C SER A 29 8.48 -15.79 9.52
N TYR A 30 8.86 -16.90 10.12
CA TYR A 30 9.91 -17.77 9.60
C TYR A 30 9.27 -18.89 8.77
N LEU A 31 9.72 -19.06 7.54
CA LEU A 31 9.31 -20.13 6.65
C LEU A 31 10.30 -21.29 6.78
N SER A 32 9.88 -22.34 7.47
CA SER A 32 10.76 -23.50 7.75
C SER A 32 11.16 -24.28 6.49
N ALA A 33 10.31 -24.30 5.46
CA ALA A 33 10.59 -25.02 4.22
C ALA A 33 11.71 -24.39 3.39
N SER A 34 11.75 -23.05 3.33
CA SER A 34 12.76 -22.28 2.58
C SER A 34 13.86 -21.69 3.45
N LEU A 35 13.78 -21.87 4.78
CA LEU A 35 14.72 -21.34 5.78
C LEU A 35 14.89 -19.81 5.70
N GLU A 36 13.81 -19.09 5.41
CA GLU A 36 13.82 -17.64 5.21
C GLU A 36 12.79 -16.92 6.09
N TYR A 37 13.00 -15.62 6.31
CA TYR A 37 12.04 -14.73 6.93
C TYR A 37 11.15 -14.09 5.89
N ALA A 38 9.85 -14.17 6.15
CA ALA A 38 8.79 -13.58 5.36
C ALA A 38 8.20 -12.37 6.05
N PHE A 39 7.85 -11.36 5.25
CA PHE A 39 7.28 -10.10 5.73
C PHE A 39 6.02 -9.74 4.95
N SER A 40 5.09 -9.07 5.63
CA SER A 40 3.88 -8.55 5.02
C SER A 40 3.48 -7.23 5.66
N LEU A 41 2.80 -6.41 4.86
CA LEU A 41 2.18 -5.17 5.28
C LEU A 41 0.72 -5.18 4.84
N SER A 42 -0.19 -4.94 5.79
CA SER A 42 -1.60 -4.67 5.51
C SER A 42 -2.06 -3.36 6.13
N VAL A 43 -2.93 -2.64 5.43
CA VAL A 43 -3.45 -1.34 5.87
C VAL A 43 -4.96 -1.25 5.62
N ASN A 44 -5.67 -0.73 6.62
CA ASN A 44 -7.05 -0.27 6.55
C ASN A 44 -7.08 1.23 6.91
N ASP A 45 -7.81 2.02 6.15
CA ASP A 45 -8.10 3.42 6.45
C ASP A 45 -9.58 3.73 6.19
N VAL A 46 -10.27 4.15 7.24
CA VAL A 46 -11.72 4.43 7.20
C VAL A 46 -12.07 5.56 6.24
N ALA A 47 -11.21 6.58 6.10
CA ALA A 47 -11.49 7.74 5.27
C ALA A 47 -11.33 7.42 3.78
N ILE A 48 -10.25 6.72 3.40
CA ILE A 48 -10.06 6.20 2.04
C ILE A 48 -11.19 5.23 1.68
N ARG A 49 -11.52 4.31 2.61
CA ARG A 49 -12.58 3.32 2.39
C ARG A 49 -13.93 3.99 2.17
N SER A 50 -14.30 4.92 3.05
CA SER A 50 -15.56 5.66 2.94
C SER A 50 -15.65 6.44 1.63
N PHE A 51 -14.54 7.04 1.17
CA PHE A 51 -14.49 7.70 -0.13
C PHE A 51 -14.75 6.74 -1.29
N ILE A 52 -14.11 5.56 -1.28
CA ILE A 52 -14.30 4.54 -2.31
C ILE A 52 -15.75 4.03 -2.32
N ASP A 53 -16.30 3.74 -1.14
CA ASP A 53 -17.66 3.23 -1.00
C ASP A 53 -18.71 4.24 -1.50
N GLN A 54 -18.48 5.55 -1.32
CA GLN A 54 -19.35 6.59 -1.89
C GLN A 54 -19.37 6.61 -3.43
N LEU A 55 -18.28 6.18 -4.08
CA LEU A 55 -18.21 6.10 -5.52
C LEU A 55 -18.87 4.82 -6.06
N SER A 56 -19.07 3.81 -5.21
CA SER A 56 -19.71 2.53 -5.55
C SER A 56 -19.09 1.87 -6.80
N PRO A 57 -17.78 1.51 -6.79
CA PRO A 57 -17.16 0.85 -7.93
C PRO A 57 -17.90 -0.45 -8.26
N PRO A 58 -18.31 -0.67 -9.52
CA PRO A 58 -19.08 -1.85 -9.92
C PRO A 58 -18.21 -3.11 -10.12
N TYR A 59 -16.94 -3.06 -9.70
CA TYR A 59 -15.94 -4.10 -9.92
C TYR A 59 -15.26 -4.49 -8.61
N MET A 60 -14.64 -5.67 -8.60
CA MET A 60 -14.01 -6.19 -7.39
C MET A 60 -12.65 -5.53 -7.07
N SER A 61 -12.34 -5.49 -5.78
CA SER A 61 -11.02 -5.11 -5.27
C SER A 61 -9.91 -5.99 -5.86
N ASN A 62 -8.71 -5.43 -6.01
CA ASN A 62 -7.49 -6.20 -6.32
C ASN A 62 -7.02 -7.07 -5.13
N ILE A 63 -7.43 -6.71 -3.93
CA ILE A 63 -7.09 -7.42 -2.69
C ILE A 63 -8.30 -8.25 -2.25
N ALA A 64 -8.06 -9.52 -1.89
CA ALA A 64 -9.10 -10.45 -1.45
C ALA A 64 -9.83 -10.00 -0.16
N ASN A 65 -9.10 -9.40 0.79
CA ASN A 65 -9.70 -8.83 1.98
C ASN A 65 -10.31 -7.46 1.65
N THR A 66 -11.64 -7.39 1.70
CA THR A 66 -12.42 -6.21 1.33
C THR A 66 -12.32 -5.06 2.34
N GLU A 67 -11.84 -5.29 3.56
CA GLU A 67 -11.62 -4.22 4.55
C GLU A 67 -10.28 -3.49 4.34
N MET A 68 -9.34 -4.12 3.62
CA MET A 68 -8.01 -3.56 3.43
C MET A 68 -7.98 -2.62 2.22
N ILE A 69 -7.26 -1.52 2.35
CA ILE A 69 -6.95 -0.62 1.22
C ILE A 69 -5.62 -0.97 0.57
N TYR A 70 -4.73 -1.62 1.33
CA TYR A 70 -3.41 -2.02 0.88
C TYR A 70 -3.00 -3.36 1.52
N SER A 71 -2.37 -4.23 0.74
CA SER A 71 -1.82 -5.51 1.20
C SER A 71 -0.66 -5.94 0.30
N SER A 72 0.47 -6.28 0.92
CA SER A 72 1.67 -6.79 0.23
C SER A 72 2.34 -7.91 1.02
N TYR A 73 3.10 -8.71 0.28
CA TYR A 73 3.93 -9.78 0.80
C TYR A 73 5.30 -9.69 0.13
N TYR A 74 6.39 -9.81 0.90
CA TYR A 74 7.74 -9.56 0.38
C TYR A 74 8.08 -10.36 -0.89
N ALA A 75 7.59 -11.60 -1.02
CA ALA A 75 7.91 -12.45 -2.16
C ALA A 75 7.19 -12.02 -3.45
N SER A 76 6.18 -11.16 -3.35
CA SER A 76 5.51 -10.57 -4.52
C SER A 76 6.04 -9.19 -4.87
N GLU A 77 6.96 -8.60 -4.08
CA GLU A 77 7.55 -7.28 -4.32
C GLU A 77 8.80 -7.35 -5.22
N ASP A 78 8.60 -7.11 -6.53
CA ASP A 78 9.63 -7.20 -7.58
C ASP A 78 10.89 -6.35 -7.33
N ASN A 79 10.79 -5.31 -6.50
CA ASN A 79 11.84 -4.33 -6.23
C ASN A 79 12.59 -4.54 -4.91
N CYS A 80 12.58 -5.76 -4.35
CA CYS A 80 13.24 -6.03 -3.07
C CYS A 80 14.29 -7.16 -3.14
N SER A 81 14.79 -7.52 -4.32
CA SER A 81 15.78 -8.59 -4.52
C SER A 81 17.15 -8.32 -3.88
N ASP A 82 17.49 -7.07 -3.58
CA ASP A 82 18.70 -6.69 -2.83
C ASP A 82 18.51 -6.88 -1.31
N ILE A 83 17.26 -6.89 -0.84
CA ILE A 83 16.86 -7.02 0.56
C ILE A 83 16.46 -8.46 0.90
N PHE A 84 15.89 -9.18 -0.07
CA PHE A 84 15.36 -10.53 0.08
C PHE A 84 16.06 -11.54 -0.84
N PRO A 85 16.09 -12.83 -0.46
CA PRO A 85 15.56 -13.40 0.78
C PRO A 85 16.42 -13.05 2.00
N ILE A 86 15.80 -13.03 3.19
CA ILE A 86 16.50 -12.93 4.48
C ILE A 86 16.53 -14.33 5.07
N MET A 87 17.63 -15.05 4.82
CA MET A 87 17.82 -16.41 5.30
C MET A 87 18.01 -16.45 6.82
N LEU A 88 17.71 -17.59 7.45
CA LEU A 88 18.03 -17.83 8.86
C LEU A 88 19.54 -17.72 9.07
N PRO A 89 20.02 -16.73 9.85
CA PRO A 89 21.44 -16.56 10.08
C PRO A 89 21.99 -17.70 10.97
N ARG A 90 23.23 -18.14 10.70
CA ARG A 90 23.91 -19.22 11.42
C ARG A 90 25.18 -18.78 12.16
N THR A 91 25.53 -17.49 12.05
CA THR A 91 26.71 -16.86 12.66
C THR A 91 26.31 -15.53 13.27
N GLU A 92 27.09 -15.02 14.23
CA GLU A 92 26.85 -13.70 14.84
C GLU A 92 26.86 -12.57 13.81
N GLU A 93 27.85 -12.57 12.91
CA GLU A 93 27.91 -11.61 11.79
C GLU A 93 26.68 -11.73 10.87
N GLY A 94 26.21 -12.96 10.63
CA GLY A 94 25.00 -13.22 9.86
C GLY A 94 23.75 -12.65 10.54
N ILE A 95 23.67 -12.75 11.87
CA ILE A 95 22.57 -12.18 12.67
C ILE A 95 22.57 -10.66 12.51
N GLU A 96 23.72 -10.01 12.71
CA GLU A 96 23.83 -8.55 12.57
C GLU A 96 23.43 -8.08 11.16
N ARG A 97 23.95 -8.76 10.13
CA ARG A 97 23.62 -8.46 8.73
C ARG A 97 22.13 -8.65 8.42
N ALA A 98 21.52 -9.70 8.94
CA ALA A 98 20.08 -9.95 8.78
C ALA A 98 19.27 -8.85 9.48
N CYS A 99 19.58 -8.52 10.73
CA CYS A 99 18.94 -7.43 11.47
C CYS A 99 19.04 -6.09 10.75
N TYR A 100 20.22 -5.76 10.20
CA TYR A 100 20.42 -4.54 9.41
C TYR A 100 19.52 -4.51 8.17
N ARG A 101 19.48 -5.60 7.38
CA ARG A 101 18.62 -5.68 6.19
C ARG A 101 17.13 -5.55 6.53
N VAL A 102 16.68 -6.20 7.61
CA VAL A 102 15.29 -6.08 8.10
C VAL A 102 14.98 -4.64 8.50
N ALA A 103 15.84 -4.01 9.31
CA ALA A 103 15.64 -2.65 9.76
C ALA A 103 15.58 -1.67 8.59
N ARG A 104 16.51 -1.80 7.64
CA ARG A 104 16.53 -0.99 6.41
C ARG A 104 15.23 -1.15 5.61
N PHE A 105 14.78 -2.38 5.40
CA PHE A 105 13.52 -2.66 4.70
C PHE A 105 12.31 -2.01 5.38
N PHE A 106 12.21 -2.14 6.70
CA PHE A 106 11.11 -1.55 7.44
C PHE A 106 11.10 -0.04 7.33
N ILE A 107 12.26 0.61 7.49
CA ILE A 107 12.35 2.08 7.44
C ILE A 107 12.09 2.60 6.03
N GLU A 108 12.79 2.06 5.03
CA GLU A 108 12.80 2.62 3.67
C GLU A 108 11.56 2.26 2.85
N LYS A 109 10.89 1.13 3.16
CA LYS A 109 9.72 0.65 2.41
C LYS A 109 8.45 0.69 3.26
N TYR A 110 8.35 -0.16 4.27
CA TYR A 110 7.05 -0.38 4.94
C TYR A 110 6.58 0.80 5.77
N LEU A 111 7.44 1.37 6.62
CA LEU A 111 7.10 2.53 7.45
C LEU A 111 6.85 3.76 6.59
N LYS A 112 7.65 3.97 5.54
CA LYS A 112 7.44 5.05 4.56
C LYS A 112 6.07 4.94 3.88
N ARG A 113 5.72 3.76 3.37
CA ARG A 113 4.43 3.50 2.72
C ARG A 113 3.25 3.63 3.69
N VAL A 114 3.41 3.14 4.93
CA VAL A 114 2.42 3.36 6.00
C VAL A 114 2.21 4.84 6.26
N TYR A 115 3.28 5.63 6.33
CA TYR A 115 3.17 7.07 6.55
C TYR A 115 2.49 7.79 5.38
N HIS A 116 2.82 7.44 4.14
CA HIS A 116 2.17 7.98 2.94
C HIS A 116 0.66 7.69 2.94
N LEU A 117 0.26 6.47 3.29
CA LEU A 117 -1.14 6.06 3.42
C LEU A 117 -1.86 6.80 4.56
N MET A 118 -1.25 6.83 5.75
CA MET A 118 -1.85 7.41 6.96
C MET A 118 -2.13 8.90 6.82
N GLU A 119 -1.21 9.64 6.20
CA GLU A 119 -1.34 11.09 6.02
C GLU A 119 -1.86 11.47 4.63
N ALA A 120 -2.21 10.49 3.80
CA ALA A 120 -2.61 10.68 2.40
C ALA A 120 -1.65 11.62 1.65
N LYS A 121 -0.33 11.38 1.80
CA LYS A 121 0.72 12.18 1.16
C LYS A 121 0.65 12.10 -0.35
N THR A 122 1.06 13.15 -1.04
CA THR A 122 1.14 13.19 -2.51
C THR A 122 2.00 12.07 -3.09
N GLU A 123 3.05 11.68 -2.36
CA GLU A 123 3.99 10.61 -2.69
C GLU A 123 3.30 9.25 -2.78
N LEU A 124 2.13 9.08 -2.16
CA LEU A 124 1.33 7.87 -2.30
C LEU A 124 0.90 7.63 -3.75
N ILE A 125 0.73 8.68 -4.56
CA ILE A 125 0.41 8.53 -5.99
C ILE A 125 1.54 7.78 -6.70
N ASN A 126 2.80 8.10 -6.39
CA ASN A 126 3.95 7.40 -6.96
C ASN A 126 4.02 5.96 -6.45
N ASP A 127 3.78 5.73 -5.16
CA ASP A 127 3.76 4.36 -4.62
C ASP A 127 2.71 3.47 -5.34
N ILE A 128 1.54 4.06 -5.67
CA ILE A 128 0.47 3.41 -6.43
C ILE A 128 0.91 3.13 -7.87
N LEU A 129 1.54 4.11 -8.54
CA LEU A 129 2.01 3.94 -9.92
C LEU A 129 3.11 2.88 -10.03
N GLU A 130 3.96 2.75 -9.01
CA GLU A 130 4.99 1.73 -8.98
C GLU A 130 4.42 0.34 -8.69
N ASN A 131 3.41 0.22 -7.81
CA ASN A 131 2.93 -1.07 -7.33
C ASN A 131 1.39 -1.13 -7.19
N PRO A 132 0.64 -0.96 -8.29
CA PRO A 132 -0.82 -0.81 -8.22
C PRO A 132 -1.53 -2.07 -7.72
N ASN A 133 -0.96 -3.26 -7.95
CA ASN A 133 -1.56 -4.53 -7.58
C ASN A 133 -1.74 -4.72 -6.06
N TYR A 134 -1.01 -3.97 -5.23
CA TYR A 134 -1.13 -4.05 -3.77
C TYR A 134 -2.21 -3.15 -3.19
N TYR A 135 -2.89 -2.35 -4.01
CA TYR A 135 -3.96 -1.45 -3.57
C TYR A 135 -5.32 -2.00 -4.00
N ALA A 136 -6.31 -1.98 -3.11
CA ALA A 136 -7.65 -2.52 -3.38
C ALA A 136 -8.30 -1.86 -4.60
N PHE A 137 -8.21 -0.53 -4.66
CA PHE A 137 -8.73 0.30 -5.75
C PHE A 137 -7.68 1.37 -6.09
N PRO A 138 -6.67 1.06 -6.93
CA PRO A 138 -5.47 1.89 -7.09
C PRO A 138 -5.81 3.31 -7.55
N PHE A 139 -6.56 3.42 -8.65
CA PHE A 139 -7.00 4.71 -9.19
C PHE A 139 -7.86 5.51 -8.19
N LEU A 140 -8.81 4.87 -7.51
CA LEU A 140 -9.68 5.58 -6.56
C LEU A 140 -8.92 6.03 -5.30
N THR A 141 -7.90 5.27 -4.89
CA THR A 141 -7.00 5.66 -3.80
C THR A 141 -6.17 6.86 -4.21
N ALA A 142 -5.62 6.89 -5.43
CA ALA A 142 -4.93 8.06 -5.96
C ALA A 142 -5.88 9.27 -6.03
N LEU A 143 -7.10 9.09 -6.53
CA LEU A 143 -8.11 10.16 -6.60
C LEU A 143 -8.45 10.74 -5.22
N TYR A 144 -8.50 9.90 -4.17
CA TYR A 144 -8.66 10.37 -2.80
C TYR A 144 -7.52 11.32 -2.40
N VAL A 145 -6.26 10.92 -2.63
CA VAL A 145 -5.08 11.73 -2.32
C VAL A 145 -5.13 13.07 -3.05
N ILE A 146 -5.46 13.02 -4.35
CA ILE A 146 -5.59 14.20 -5.21
C ILE A 146 -6.60 15.19 -4.62
N LYS A 147 -7.80 14.71 -4.28
CA LYS A 147 -8.86 15.54 -3.69
C LYS A 147 -8.48 16.06 -2.30
N LYS A 148 -7.86 15.21 -1.48
CA LYS A 148 -7.50 15.54 -0.10
C LYS A 148 -6.45 16.65 -0.01
N ASN A 149 -5.54 16.69 -0.99
CA ASN A 149 -4.44 17.67 -1.05
C ASN A 149 -4.72 18.84 -2.00
N HIS A 150 -5.93 18.95 -2.56
CA HIS A 150 -6.31 20.03 -3.48
C HIS A 150 -5.36 20.17 -4.67
N LEU A 151 -4.86 19.04 -5.19
CA LEU A 151 -3.94 19.05 -6.31
C LEU A 151 -4.68 19.47 -7.58
N ASP A 152 -4.07 20.38 -8.32
CA ASP A 152 -4.59 20.84 -9.60
C ASP A 152 -4.39 19.80 -10.71
N LYS A 153 -5.02 20.04 -11.86
CA LYS A 153 -4.88 19.15 -13.03
C LYS A 153 -3.49 19.23 -13.66
N ALA A 154 -2.75 20.32 -13.46
CA ALA A 154 -1.47 20.54 -14.10
C ALA A 154 -0.36 19.69 -13.44
N GLY A 155 -0.51 19.39 -12.15
CA GLY A 155 0.43 18.56 -11.39
C GLY A 155 0.17 17.05 -11.45
N ILE A 156 -0.88 16.58 -12.14
CA ILE A 156 -1.24 15.15 -12.14
C ILE A 156 -1.52 14.64 -13.55
N ASP A 157 -0.76 13.64 -13.95
CA ASP A 157 -1.01 12.88 -15.17
C ASP A 157 -2.12 11.83 -14.93
N LEU A 158 -3.36 12.25 -15.18
CA LEU A 158 -4.51 11.35 -15.10
C LEU A 158 -4.49 10.26 -16.17
N GLU A 159 -3.87 10.50 -17.32
CA GLU A 159 -3.76 9.50 -18.38
C GLU A 159 -2.84 8.37 -17.94
N LEU A 160 -1.74 8.71 -17.28
CA LEU A 160 -0.85 7.74 -16.64
C LEU A 160 -1.56 6.95 -15.54
N LEU A 161 -2.36 7.59 -14.68
CA LEU A 161 -3.14 6.85 -13.66
C LEU A 161 -4.21 5.92 -14.25
N LEU A 162 -4.63 6.19 -15.49
CA LEU A 162 -5.59 5.41 -16.26
C LEU A 162 -4.90 4.53 -17.32
N SER A 163 -3.58 4.38 -17.28
CA SER A 163 -2.89 3.46 -18.18
C SER A 163 -3.05 2.02 -17.69
N GLU A 164 -2.98 1.09 -18.63
CA GLU A 164 -3.27 -0.32 -18.38
C GLU A 164 -2.37 -0.94 -17.31
N ASP A 165 -1.08 -0.58 -17.31
CA ASP A 165 -0.09 -1.05 -16.34
C ASP A 165 -0.31 -0.47 -14.94
N LYS A 166 -0.94 0.71 -14.83
CA LYS A 166 -1.14 1.45 -13.57
C LYS A 166 -2.47 1.19 -12.88
N MET A 167 -3.42 0.58 -13.57
CA MET A 167 -4.70 0.18 -12.97
C MET A 167 -4.64 -1.15 -12.21
N GLY A 168 -3.55 -1.90 -12.33
CA GLY A 168 -3.34 -3.16 -11.63
C GLY A 168 -4.45 -4.18 -11.92
N TYR A 169 -4.65 -4.50 -13.20
CA TYR A 169 -5.74 -5.38 -13.62
C TYR A 169 -5.53 -6.83 -13.17
N LEU A 170 -6.05 -7.17 -11.99
CA LEU A 170 -6.16 -8.56 -11.52
C LEU A 170 -7.53 -9.19 -11.82
N ASN A 171 -8.53 -8.37 -12.18
CA ASN A 171 -9.89 -8.75 -12.52
C ASN A 171 -10.59 -7.60 -13.28
N ASP A 172 -11.73 -7.89 -13.92
CA ASP A 172 -12.72 -6.92 -14.44
C ASP A 172 -12.16 -5.75 -15.29
N LYS A 173 -11.14 -6.02 -16.12
CA LYS A 173 -10.36 -5.00 -16.88
C LYS A 173 -11.23 -3.93 -17.55
N ASN A 174 -12.19 -4.34 -18.37
CA ASN A 174 -13.04 -3.41 -19.14
C ASN A 174 -13.95 -2.56 -18.25
N LEU A 175 -14.48 -3.16 -17.17
CA LEU A 175 -15.36 -2.48 -16.23
C LEU A 175 -14.59 -1.45 -15.40
N LYS A 176 -13.38 -1.81 -14.95
CA LYS A 176 -12.44 -0.88 -14.30
C LYS A 176 -12.08 0.30 -15.19
N ALA A 177 -11.67 0.03 -16.44
CA ALA A 177 -11.29 1.06 -17.39
C ALA A 177 -12.41 2.08 -17.62
N SER A 178 -13.61 1.59 -17.96
CA SER A 178 -14.77 2.42 -18.27
C SER A 178 -15.26 3.23 -17.06
N PHE A 179 -15.36 2.61 -15.89
CA PHE A 179 -15.77 3.29 -14.68
C PHE A 179 -14.76 4.36 -14.25
N ASN A 180 -13.47 4.01 -14.15
CA ASN A 180 -12.43 4.94 -13.71
C ASN A 180 -12.29 6.13 -14.67
N LYS A 181 -12.39 5.89 -15.99
CA LYS A 181 -12.41 6.97 -17.00
C LYS A 181 -13.60 7.91 -16.79
N THR A 182 -14.79 7.37 -16.51
CA THR A 182 -15.98 8.18 -16.23
C THR A 182 -15.81 9.03 -14.98
N ILE A 183 -15.24 8.46 -13.91
CA ILE A 183 -14.94 9.18 -12.67
C ILE A 183 -13.91 10.29 -12.91
N ALA A 184 -12.84 10.00 -13.65
CA ALA A 184 -11.81 10.99 -14.01
C ALA A 184 -12.42 12.18 -14.78
N GLN A 185 -13.29 11.91 -15.76
CA GLN A 185 -13.98 12.95 -16.52
C GLN A 185 -14.92 13.79 -15.66
N LYS A 186 -15.65 13.18 -14.73
CA LYS A 186 -16.51 13.90 -13.77
C LYS A 186 -15.69 14.81 -12.86
N TRP A 187 -14.57 14.29 -12.34
CA TRP A 187 -13.65 15.08 -11.52
C TRP A 187 -13.05 16.25 -12.31
N ALA A 188 -12.61 16.00 -13.54
CA ALA A 188 -12.06 17.04 -14.40
C ALA A 188 -13.07 18.16 -14.67
N LYS A 189 -14.37 17.86 -14.73
CA LYS A 189 -15.41 18.89 -14.91
C LYS A 189 -15.73 19.69 -13.65
N ALA A 190 -15.53 19.13 -12.46
CA ALA A 190 -15.87 19.77 -11.18
C ALA A 190 -14.85 20.81 -10.69
N LEU A 191 -13.72 20.95 -11.38
CA LEU A 191 -12.64 21.91 -11.10
C LEU A 191 -12.61 23.10 -12.07
N VAL A 192 -13.69 23.31 -12.82
CA VAL A 192 -13.89 24.47 -13.73
C VAL A 192 -14.94 25.39 -13.13
#